data_AF-A0A699S0E9-F1
#
_entry.id   AF-A0A699S0E9-F1
#
_cell.length_a   1.000
_cell.length_b   1.000
_cell.length_c   1.000
_cell.angle_alpha   90.00
_cell.angle_beta   90.00
_cell.angle_gamma   90.00
#
_symmetry.space_group_name_H-M   'P 1'
#
loop_
_entity.id
_entity.type
_entity.pdbx_description
1 polymer ?
#
loop_
_entity_poly.entity_id
_entity_poly.type
_entity_poly.pdbx_seq_one_letter_code
_entity_poly.pdbx_strand_id
1 'polypeptide(L)'
;HSPLSTATLVYCDNVSAVYLSANLVQHQRTKNIEIDIHFVRDMVQTGHIRVLHVPSCYQYADIFTKGLPTALFEDFRSSLSVRLPPAQTAGAY
;
A
#
# COMPACT_ATOMS: atom_id res chain seq x y z
N HIS A 1 -18.78 -17.78 -5.19
CA HIS A 1 -17.51 -17.36 -4.55
C HIS A 1 -16.54 -18.53 -4.61
N SER A 2 -15.47 -18.43 -5.41
CA SER A 2 -14.39 -19.42 -5.40
C SER A 2 -13.45 -19.10 -4.24
N PRO A 3 -13.15 -20.04 -3.34
CA PRO A 3 -12.20 -19.79 -2.25
C PRO A 3 -10.80 -19.53 -2.84
N LEU A 4 -10.10 -18.54 -2.30
CA LEU A 4 -8.70 -18.27 -2.63
C LEU A 4 -7.86 -19.48 -2.22
N SER A 5 -7.09 -20.05 -3.15
CA SER A 5 -6.20 -21.20 -2.83
C SER A 5 -4.99 -20.80 -1.97
N THR A 6 -4.68 -19.50 -1.94
CA THR A 6 -3.55 -18.90 -1.23
C THR A 6 -3.92 -17.52 -0.71
N ALA A 7 -3.39 -17.15 0.46
CA ALA A 7 -3.60 -15.83 1.05
C ALA A 7 -3.12 -14.70 0.13
N THR A 8 -3.89 -13.61 0.07
CA THR A 8 -3.50 -12.39 -0.67
C THR A 8 -2.39 -11.65 0.08
N LEU A 9 -1.30 -11.32 -0.61
CA LEU A 9 -0.22 -10.51 -0.03
C LEU A 9 -0.58 -9.03 -0.08
N VAL A 10 -0.49 -8.35 1.07
CA VAL A 10 -0.71 -6.91 1.20
C VAL A 10 0.60 -6.28 1.68
N TYR A 11 1.15 -5.36 0.88
CA TYR A 11 2.39 -4.65 1.23
C TYR A 11 2.08 -3.32 1.92
N CYS A 12 2.76 -3.07 3.04
CA CYS A 12 2.61 -1.84 3.81
C CYS A 12 3.98 -1.30 4.24
N ASP A 13 4.20 -0.01 4.10
CA ASP A 13 5.42 0.66 4.52
C ASP A 13 5.38 1.15 5.97
N ASN A 14 4.18 1.22 6.55
CA ASN A 14 4.01 1.51 7.96
C ASN A 14 4.23 0.24 8.80
N VAL A 15 5.42 0.13 9.38
CA VAL A 15 5.78 -0.96 10.31
C VAL A 15 4.76 -1.13 11.44
N SER A 16 4.20 -0.04 11.96
CA SER A 16 3.17 -0.10 13.01
C SER A 16 1.89 -0.76 12.50
N ALA A 17 1.48 -0.52 11.26
CA ALA A 17 0.31 -1.17 10.68
C ALA A 17 0.54 -2.69 10.47
N VAL A 18 1.75 -3.07 10.04
CA VAL A 18 2.15 -4.49 9.95
C VAL A 18 2.09 -5.14 11.33
N TYR A 19 2.67 -4.50 12.35
CA TYR A 19 2.63 -5.01 13.72
C TYR A 19 1.21 -5.12 14.28
N LEU A 20 0.37 -4.10 14.05
CA LEU A 20 -1.02 -4.08 14.48
C LEU A 20 -1.85 -5.18 13.80
N SER A 21 -1.56 -5.52 12.55
CA SER A 21 -2.24 -6.62 11.84
C SER A 21 -1.93 -8.01 12.41
N ALA A 22 -0.76 -8.18 13.05
CA ALA A 22 -0.28 -9.46 13.57
C ALA A 22 -0.54 -9.67 15.07
N ASN A 23 -0.55 -8.60 15.87
CA ASN A 23 -0.63 -8.68 17.33
C ASN A 23 -2.05 -8.42 17.84
N LEU A 24 -2.57 -9.32 18.67
CA LEU A 24 -3.88 -9.20 19.31
C LEU A 24 -3.93 -8.17 20.45
N VAL A 25 -2.77 -7.78 20.99
CA VAL A 25 -2.69 -6.93 22.17
C VAL A 25 -2.50 -5.48 21.75
N GLN A 26 -3.59 -4.72 21.66
CA GLN A 26 -3.51 -3.30 22.00
C GLN A 26 -4.84 -2.77 22.51
N HIS A 27 -4.85 -2.43 23.81
CA HIS A 27 -5.80 -1.52 24.41
C HIS A 27 -5.35 -0.08 24.13
N GLN A 28 -5.93 0.64 23.17
CA GLN A 28 -6.00 2.10 23.23
C GLN A 28 -7.01 2.73 22.27
N ARG A 29 -7.62 3.82 22.77
CA ARG A 29 -8.88 4.43 22.34
C ARG A 29 -8.77 5.21 21.04
N THR A 30 -9.31 4.69 19.94
CA THR A 30 -9.87 5.48 18.82
C THR A 30 -10.89 4.61 18.06
N LYS A 31 -12.19 4.85 18.24
CA LYS A 31 -13.27 3.95 17.73
C LYS A 31 -13.22 3.70 16.21
N ASN A 32 -12.72 4.66 15.43
CA ASN A 32 -12.70 4.54 13.97
C ASN A 32 -11.57 3.64 13.46
N ILE A 33 -10.41 3.69 14.11
CA ILE A 33 -9.25 2.86 13.75
C ILE A 33 -9.46 1.41 14.21
N GLU A 34 -10.25 1.22 15.26
CA GLU A 34 -10.53 -0.08 15.85
C GLU A 34 -11.24 -1.04 14.88
N ILE A 35 -12.22 -0.55 14.10
CA ILE A 35 -12.96 -1.40 13.15
C ILE A 35 -12.04 -1.91 12.03
N ASP A 36 -11.25 -1.02 11.43
CA ASP A 36 -10.35 -1.38 10.33
C ASP A 36 -9.27 -2.36 10.79
N ILE A 37 -8.72 -2.16 12.00
CA ILE A 37 -7.74 -3.09 12.58
C ILE A 37 -8.37 -4.45 12.84
N HIS A 38 -9.56 -4.52 13.43
CA HIS A 38 -10.24 -5.79 13.69
C HIS A 38 -10.55 -6.54 12.40
N PHE A 39 -11.01 -5.83 11.36
CA PHE A 39 -11.28 -6.42 10.06
C PHE A 39 -10.00 -7.01 9.43
N VAL A 40 -8.91 -6.24 9.38
CA VAL A 40 -7.63 -6.71 8.83
C VAL A 40 -7.10 -7.91 9.64
N ARG A 41 -7.20 -7.88 10.96
CA ARG A 41 -6.80 -9.00 11.82
C ARG A 41 -7.59 -10.27 11.54
N ASP A 42 -8.92 -10.16 11.44
CA ASP A 42 -9.78 -11.31 11.13
C ASP A 42 -9.39 -11.93 9.78
N MET A 43 -9.14 -11.10 8.77
CA MET A 43 -8.65 -11.55 7.46
C MET A 43 -7.26 -12.21 7.51
N VAL A 44 -6.37 -11.74 8.39
CA VAL A 44 -5.06 -12.38 8.62
C VAL A 44 -5.21 -13.73 9.34
N GLN A 45 -6.04 -13.78 10.39
CA GLN A 45 -6.25 -14.98 11.20
C GLN A 45 -6.96 -16.10 10.45
N THR A 46 -7.92 -15.75 9.60
CA THR A 46 -8.60 -16.68 8.68
C THR A 46 -7.71 -17.11 7.50
N GLY A 47 -6.51 -16.53 7.37
CA GLY A 47 -5.55 -16.84 6.32
C GLY A 47 -5.94 -16.29 4.95
N HIS A 48 -6.90 -15.36 4.88
CA HIS A 48 -7.29 -14.72 3.63
C HIS A 48 -6.24 -13.71 3.14
N ILE A 49 -5.54 -13.05 4.07
CA ILE A 49 -4.47 -12.09 3.73
C ILE A 49 -3.21 -12.33 4.55
N ARG A 50 -2.07 -11.87 4.02
CA ARG A 50 -0.81 -11.76 4.76
C ARG A 50 -0.23 -10.37 4.54
N VAL A 51 0.04 -9.66 5.61
CA VAL A 51 0.61 -8.31 5.56
C VAL A 51 2.14 -8.40 5.65
N LEU A 52 2.84 -7.76 4.72
CA LEU A 52 4.30 -7.72 4.67
C LEU A 52 4.80 -6.28 4.62
N HIS A 53 5.92 -6.03 5.28
CA HIS A 53 6.57 -4.73 5.22
C HIS A 53 7.27 -4.52 3.87
N VAL A 54 7.16 -3.31 3.31
CA VAL A 54 7.94 -2.84 2.17
C VAL A 54 8.51 -1.46 2.48
N PRO A 55 9.78 -1.15 2.20
CA PRO A 55 10.28 0.21 2.41
C PRO A 55 9.47 1.24 1.60
N SER A 56 9.25 2.45 2.12
CA SER A 56 8.46 3.48 1.44
C SER A 56 8.98 3.82 0.04
N CYS A 57 10.30 3.69 -0.21
CA CYS A 57 10.88 3.89 -1.55
C CYS A 57 10.49 2.81 -2.58
N TYR A 58 9.75 1.78 -2.18
CA TYR A 58 9.22 0.73 -3.05
C TYR A 58 7.69 0.61 -2.94
N GLN A 59 7.03 1.49 -2.18
CA GLN A 59 5.58 1.51 -2.03
C GLN A 59 4.93 2.35 -3.12
N TYR A 60 4.87 1.82 -4.35
CA TYR A 60 4.33 2.54 -5.51
C TYR A 60 2.87 3.00 -5.34
N ALA A 61 2.10 2.36 -4.47
CA ALA A 61 0.72 2.76 -4.17
C ALA A 61 0.62 4.20 -3.60
N ASP A 62 1.70 4.71 -3.02
CA ASP A 62 1.71 6.04 -2.43
C ASP A 62 1.53 7.15 -3.47
N ILE A 63 1.95 6.93 -4.72
CA ILE A 63 1.75 7.91 -5.80
C ILE A 63 0.26 8.20 -6.06
N PHE A 64 -0.61 7.25 -5.72
CA PHE A 64 -2.06 7.35 -5.94
C PHE A 64 -2.82 7.87 -4.72
N THR A 65 -2.18 7.92 -3.55
CA THR A 65 -2.87 8.18 -2.27
C THR A 65 -2.32 9.36 -1.49
N LYS A 66 -1.11 9.84 -1.82
CA LYS A 66 -0.40 10.89 -1.09
C LYS A 66 0.27 11.88 -2.03
N GLY A 67 0.48 13.11 -1.55
CA GLY A 67 1.44 14.03 -2.17
C GLY A 67 2.86 13.59 -1.81
N LEU A 68 3.66 13.20 -2.80
CA LEU A 68 5.03 12.71 -2.60
C LEU A 68 6.08 13.82 -2.80
N PRO A 69 7.24 13.74 -2.12
CA PRO A 69 8.40 14.55 -2.48
C PRO A 69 8.77 14.32 -3.95
N THR A 70 9.15 15.39 -4.67
CA THR A 70 9.39 15.36 -6.12
C THR A 70 10.33 14.24 -6.56
N ALA A 71 11.42 13.99 -5.82
CA ALA A 71 12.36 12.92 -6.14
C ALA A 71 11.68 11.53 -6.14
N LEU A 72 10.93 11.22 -5.08
CA LEU A 72 10.23 9.94 -4.96
C LEU A 72 9.09 9.81 -5.97
N PHE A 73 8.41 10.93 -6.28
CA PHE A 73 7.39 10.97 -7.33
C PHE A 73 7.99 10.64 -8.70
N GLU A 74 9.13 11.24 -9.07
CA GLU A 74 9.80 10.96 -10.35
C GLU A 74 10.30 9.51 -10.45
N ASP A 75 10.85 8.97 -9.36
CA ASP A 75 11.28 7.56 -9.29
C ASP A 75 10.10 6.61 -9.52
N PHE A 76 8.96 6.85 -8.86
CA PHE A 76 7.74 6.07 -9.05
C PHE A 76 7.13 6.25 -10.44
N ARG A 77 7.12 7.47 -10.96
CA ARG A 77 6.61 7.79 -12.30
C ARG A 77 7.40 7.03 -13.38
N SER A 78 8.72 7.03 -13.27
CA SER A 78 9.62 6.27 -14.16
C SER A 78 9.37 4.76 -14.06
N SER A 79 9.18 4.25 -12.85
CA SER A 79 8.89 2.83 -12.57
C SER A 79 7.54 2.38 -13.13
N LEU A 80 6.57 3.29 -13.22
CA LEU A 80 5.26 3.08 -13.85
C LEU A 80 5.26 3.31 -15.37
N SER A 81 6.44 3.50 -15.99
CA SER A 81 6.59 3.79 -17.43
C SER A 81 5.87 5.06 -17.90
N VAL A 82 5.54 5.97 -16.98
CA VAL A 82 4.99 7.29 -17.33
C VAL A 82 6.18 8.18 -17.73
N ARG A 83 6.63 8.03 -18.97
CA ARG A 83 7.75 8.79 -19.53
C ARG A 83 7.22 9.89 -20.44
N LEU A 84 8.03 10.94 -20.59
CA LEU A 84 7.78 11.93 -21.64
C LEU A 84 7.71 11.21 -23.00
N PRO A 85 6.75 11.57 -23.86
CA PRO A 85 6.68 10.98 -25.18
C PRO A 85 8.00 11.23 -25.93
N PRO A 86 8.55 10.22 -26.64
CA PRO A 86 9.81 10.36 -27.36
C PRO A 86 9.73 11.37 -28.52
N ALA A 87 8.53 11.76 -28.94
CA ALA A 87 8.31 12.75 -29.97
C ALA A 87 7.74 14.04 -29.38
N GLN A 88 8.45 15.16 -29.59
CA GLN A 88 7.80 16.46 -29.63
C GLN A 88 6.87 16.44 -30.83
N THR A 89 5.57 16.29 -30.62
CA THR A 89 4.60 16.65 -31.65
C THR A 89 4.80 18.13 -31.93
N ALA A 90 5.27 18.46 -33.13
CA ALA A 90 5.36 19.81 -33.65
C ALA A 90 3.94 20.40 -33.70
N GLY A 91 3.51 20.94 -32.58
CA GLY A 91 2.20 21.52 -32.36
C GLY A 91 2.33 22.65 -31.35
N ALA A 92 3.34 23.49 -31.55
CA ALA A 92 3.30 24.87 -31.08
C ALA A 92 2.43 25.64 -32.07
N TYR A 93 1.23 26.00 -31.62
CA TYR A 93 0.48 27.15 -32.12
C TYR A 93 0.28 28.11 -30.94
#